data_AF-A2F069-F1
#
_entry.id   AF-A2F069-F1
#
_cell.length_a   1.000
_cell.length_b   1.000
_cell.length_c   1.000
_cell.angle_alpha   90.00
_cell.angle_beta   90.00
_cell.angle_gamma   90.00
#
_symmetry.space_group_name_H-M   'P 1'
#
loop_
_entity.id
_entity.type
_entity.pdbx_description
1 polymer ?
#
loop_
_entity_poly.entity_id
_entity_poly.type
_entity_poly.pdbx_seq_one_letter_code
_entity_poly.pdbx_strand_id
1 'polypeptide(L)' 'MKAKDNHGNTPLIYASRYNKLDVVQNLITVGANKEAKRYDGRTALMFATGKVRDYLKTICTN' A
#
# COMPACT_ATOMS: atom_id res chain seq x y z
N MET A 1 -11.23 -1.51 -6.70
CA MET A 1 -11.63 -2.49 -5.65
C MET A 1 -11.49 -1.87 -4.27
N LYS A 2 -12.56 -1.87 -3.45
CA LYS A 2 -12.52 -1.43 -2.03
C LYS A 2 -12.40 -2.64 -1.08
N ALA A 3 -11.62 -3.65 -1.44
CA ALA A 3 -11.47 -4.84 -0.60
C ALA A 3 -10.64 -4.50 0.65
N LYS A 4 -11.26 -4.65 1.82
CA LYS A 4 -10.62 -4.57 3.14
C LYS A 4 -10.94 -5.84 3.92
N ASP A 5 -9.97 -6.33 4.69
CA ASP A 5 -10.20 -7.41 5.65
C ASP A 5 -10.89 -6.89 6.94
N ASN A 6 -11.08 -7.78 7.92
CA ASN A 6 -11.66 -7.44 9.23
C ASN A 6 -10.84 -6.44 10.06
N HIS A 7 -9.63 -6.08 9.63
CA HIS A 7 -8.80 -5.07 10.26
C HIS A 7 -8.66 -3.81 9.40
N GLY A 8 -9.33 -3.74 8.25
CA GLY A 8 -9.25 -2.63 7.32
C GLY A 8 -8.04 -2.69 6.37
N ASN A 9 -7.25 -3.78 6.37
CA ASN A 9 -6.11 -3.94 5.48
C ASN A 9 -6.57 -4.09 4.04
N THR A 10 -5.94 -3.33 3.14
CA THR A 10 -6.08 -3.50 1.69
C THR A 10 -5.01 -4.45 1.15
N PRO A 11 -5.17 -5.00 -0.06
CA PRO A 11 -4.11 -5.74 -0.74
C PRO A 11 -2.80 -4.96 -0.81
N LEU A 12 -2.88 -3.64 -0.99
CA LEU A 12 -1.71 -2.77 -1.03
C LEU A 12 -0.97 -2.74 0.31
N ILE A 13 -1.68 -2.68 1.44
CA ILE A 13 -1.07 -2.73 2.78
C ILE A 13 -0.30 -4.05 2.98
N TYR A 14 -0.86 -5.18 2.56
CA TYR A 14 -0.17 -6.47 2.63
C TYR A 14 1.07 -6.52 1.75
N ALA A 15 0.95 -6.14 0.47
CA ALA A 15 2.08 -6.13 -0.45
C ALA A 15 3.22 -5.23 0.06
N SER A 16 2.88 -4.09 0.68
CA SER A 16 3.86 -3.20 1.30
C SER A 16 4.53 -3.79 2.52
N ARG A 17 3.77 -4.42 3.42
CA ARG A 17 4.30 -5.07 4.63
C ARG A 17 5.31 -6.17 4.28
N TYR A 18 5.09 -6.89 3.19
CA TYR A 18 5.94 -7.99 2.74
C TYR A 18 6.95 -7.59 1.65
N ASN A 19 7.14 -6.29 1.40
CA ASN A 19 8.10 -5.74 0.45
C ASN A 19 8.00 -6.34 -0.98
N LYS A 20 6.76 -6.56 -1.46
CA LYS A 20 6.46 -7.10 -2.79
C LYS A 20 6.30 -5.97 -3.82
N LEU A 21 7.43 -5.45 -4.31
CA LEU A 21 7.46 -4.27 -5.19
C LEU A 21 6.66 -4.46 -6.48
N ASP A 22 6.81 -5.61 -7.12
CA ASP A 22 6.08 -6.02 -8.32
C ASP A 22 4.56 -6.00 -8.11
N VAL A 23 4.09 -6.53 -6.97
CA VAL A 23 2.67 -6.54 -6.59
C VAL A 23 2.19 -5.12 -6.29
N VAL A 24 2.99 -4.33 -5.57
CA VAL A 24 2.67 -2.92 -5.28
C VAL A 24 2.51 -2.12 -6.57
N GLN A 25 3.46 -2.25 -7.51
CA GLN A 25 3.41 -1.56 -8.80
C GLN A 25 2.16 -1.95 -9.59
N ASN A 26 1.87 -3.25 -9.71
CA ASN A 26 0.65 -3.73 -10.37
C ASN A 26 -0.61 -3.16 -9.72
N LEU A 27 -0.71 -3.19 -8.39
CA LEU A 27 -1.86 -2.65 -7.66
C LEU A 27 -2.05 -1.14 -7.92
N ILE A 28 -0.96 -0.37 -7.93
CA ILE A 28 -1.01 1.06 -8.27
C ILE A 28 -1.46 1.27 -9.72
N THR A 29 -0.93 0.50 -10.67
CA THR A 29 -1.29 0.58 -12.09
C THR A 29 -2.78 0.30 -12.33
N VAL A 30 -3.38 -0.65 -11.60
CA VAL A 30 -4.82 -0.94 -11.70
C VAL A 30 -5.70 0.00 -10.86
N GLY A 31 -5.13 1.09 -10.31
CA GLY A 31 -5.87 2.14 -9.60
C GLY A 31 -6.16 1.83 -8.13
N ALA A 32 -5.35 1.01 -7.45
CA ALA A 32 -5.47 0.87 -6.00
C ALA A 32 -5.23 2.23 -5.30
N ASN A 33 -6.07 2.55 -4.33
CA ASN A 33 -5.93 3.78 -3.56
C ASN A 33 -4.69 3.68 -2.64
N LYS A 34 -3.61 4.37 -3.02
CA LYS A 34 -2.35 4.47 -2.27
C LYS A 34 -2.48 5.10 -0.88
N GLU A 35 -3.49 5.95 -0.70
CA GLU A 35 -3.80 6.62 0.58
C GLU A 35 -4.86 5.88 1.40
N ALA A 36 -5.24 4.66 1.02
CA ALA A 36 -6.21 3.89 1.78
C ALA A 36 -5.68 3.57 3.18
N LYS A 37 -6.46 3.97 4.19
CA LYS A 37 -6.17 3.71 5.60
C LYS A 37 -6.86 2.44 6.09
N ARG A 38 -6.16 1.62 6.87
CA ARG A 38 -6.79 0.59 7.72
C ARG A 38 -7.46 1.23 8.93
N TYR A 39 -8.12 0.44 9.78
CA TYR A 39 -8.98 0.98 10.84
C TYR A 39 -8.24 1.80 11.89
N ASP A 40 -6.94 1.57 12.10
CA ASP A 40 -6.10 2.40 12.98
C ASP A 40 -5.47 3.62 12.29
N GLY A 41 -5.91 3.96 11.08
CA GLY A 41 -5.44 5.13 10.35
C GLY A 41 -4.14 4.94 9.57
N ARG A 42 -3.46 3.78 9.69
CA ARG A 42 -2.20 3.54 8.96
C ARG A 42 -2.42 3.26 7.47
N THR A 43 -1.50 3.74 6.63
CA THR A 43 -1.47 3.53 5.17
C THR A 43 -0.44 2.47 4.77
N ALA A 44 -0.44 2.06 3.49
CA ALA A 44 0.53 1.13 2.95
C ALA A 44 2.00 1.62 3.11
N LEU A 45 2.25 2.93 2.93
CA LEU A 45 3.56 3.53 3.11
C LEU A 45 4.10 3.37 4.55
N MET A 46 3.23 3.41 5.56
CA MET A 46 3.63 3.26 6.96
C MET A 46 4.08 1.83 7.32
N PHE A 47 3.69 0.83 6.53
CA PHE A 47 4.16 -0.57 6.68
C PHE A 47 5.31 -0.93 5.74
N ALA A 48 5.62 -0.07 4.77
CA ALA A 48 6.62 -0.35 3.76
C ALA A 48 8.04 -0.20 4.30
N THR A 49 8.93 -1.08 3.82
CA THR A 49 10.38 -1.01 4.03
C THR A 49 11.10 -1.15 2.68
N GLY A 50 12.41 -0.88 2.65
CA GLY A 50 13.25 -1.04 1.46
C GLY A 50 12.68 -0.41 0.18
N LYS A 51 12.80 -1.14 -0.93
CA LYS A 51 12.40 -0.67 -2.27
C LYS A 51 10.94 -0.24 -2.35
N VAL A 52 10.03 -0.94 -1.66
CA VAL A 52 8.62 -0.53 -1.65
C VAL A 52 8.42 0.80 -0.94
N ARG A 53 9.13 1.04 0.18
CA ARG A 53 9.04 2.32 0.88
C ARG A 53 9.54 3.45 -0.01
N ASP A 54 10.65 3.25 -0.70
CA ASP A 54 11.22 4.24 -1.60
C ASP A 54 10.27 4.54 -2.76
N TYR A 55 9.71 3.51 -3.40
CA TYR A 55 8.72 3.66 -4.46
C TYR A 55 7.44 4.36 -3.98
N LEU A 56 6.86 3.96 -2.85
CA LEU A 56 5.65 4.60 -2.34
C LEU A 56 5.89 6.06 -1.95
N LYS A 57 7.08 6.41 -1.42
CA LYS A 57 7.43 7.81 -1.17
C LYS A 57 7.35 8.64 -2.45
N THR A 58 7.92 8.18 -3.56
CA THR A 58 7.93 8.99 -4.80
C THR A 58 6.53 9.29 -5.35
N ILE A 59 5.54 8.45 -5.04
CA ILE A 59 4.17 8.63 -5.55
C ILE A 59 3.19 9.19 -4.52
N CYS A 60 3.49 9.15 -3.22
CA CYS A 60 2.58 9.63 -2.15
C CYS A 60 2.86 11.07 -1.70
N THR A 61 4.03 11.64 -1.96
CA THR A 61 4.40 13.01 -1.51
C THR A 61 4.30 14.10 -2.58
N ASN A 62 3.46 13.93 -3.60
CA ASN A 62 3.17 14.97 -4.60
C ASN A 62 1.73 15.47 -4.48
#